data_AF-A0A938IDZ6-F1
#
_entry.id   AF-A0A938IDZ6-F1
#
_cell.length_a   1.000
_cell.length_b   1.000
_cell.length_c   1.000
_cell.angle_alpha   90.00
_cell.angle_beta   90.00
_cell.angle_gamma   90.00
#
_symmetry.space_group_name_H-M   'P 1'
#
loop_
_entity.id
_entity.type
_entity.pdbx_description
1 polymer ?
#
loop_
_entity_poly.entity_id
_entity_poly.type
_entity_poly.pdbx_seq_one_letter_code
_entity_poly.pdbx_strand_id
1 'polypeptide(L)'
;AWVRALVLFALALLVKAEALSIALVFAAADLCLLRRLRWRALAPVGLVCAGYLALRVAILPPELRAYHEAGPAGRWEYLLTQFGAWWHYVGLVLAPVGLVADHGAWPVSRSPAEPRVWLALAGWLAVAALLLRALPRAPAAALLGASYLLHLLPHSSLVPLAEMVNEHRPYLPVGGLFVLAAWGGWLALRAAYERPGRPALLLLLAALFAYGGLTRERNRVWRDRYSMWEDTLEKAPLSARANMNFGVELQKLKRYEEAERHFARAVELAPDYPYAHVNYAIQLRWRGDFARSDFHYDEAVRVAPRDPVGPLWRARARKAAGDLVGAQADWQRVLELEPHNAEARAELGLSAP
;
A
#
# COMPACT_ATOMS: atom_id res chain seq x y z
N ALA A 1 2.54 33.99 6.28
CA ALA A 1 3.16 32.66 6.48
C ALA A 1 2.13 31.55 6.71
N TRP A 2 1.26 31.67 7.72
CA TRP A 2 0.31 30.61 8.12
C TRP A 2 -0.71 30.20 7.03
N VAL A 3 -1.30 31.15 6.30
CA VAL A 3 -2.20 30.84 5.16
C VAL A 3 -1.48 30.01 4.09
N ARG A 4 -0.22 30.34 3.77
CA ARG A 4 0.57 29.57 2.80
C ARG A 4 0.80 28.13 3.27
N ALA A 5 1.08 27.93 4.57
CA ALA A 5 1.23 26.59 5.14
C ALA A 5 -0.08 25.79 5.06
N LEU A 6 -1.23 26.43 5.30
CA LEU A 6 -2.55 25.78 5.19
C LEU A 6 -2.86 25.39 3.73
N VAL A 7 -2.53 26.26 2.77
CA VAL A 7 -2.68 25.95 1.33
C VAL A 7 -1.78 24.78 0.93
N LEU A 8 -0.50 24.78 1.33
CA LEU A 8 0.41 23.66 1.06
C LEU A 8 -0.08 22.35 1.69
N PHE A 9 -0.65 22.42 2.90
CA PHE A 9 -1.26 21.26 3.56
C PHE A 9 -2.47 20.74 2.78
N ALA A 10 -3.36 21.63 2.32
CA ALA A 10 -4.50 21.24 1.48
C ALA A 10 -4.04 20.60 0.16
N LEU A 11 -3.03 21.17 -0.50
CA LEU A 11 -2.44 20.60 -1.71
C LEU A 11 -1.81 19.22 -1.44
N ALA A 12 -1.12 19.05 -0.31
CA ALA A 12 -0.56 17.76 0.08
C ALA A 12 -1.64 16.69 0.26
N LEU A 13 -2.80 17.05 0.83
CA LEU A 13 -3.96 16.14 0.98
C LEU A 13 -4.54 15.72 -0.38
N LEU A 14 -4.55 16.61 -1.37
CA LEU A 14 -5.00 16.28 -2.73
C LEU A 14 -4.05 15.32 -3.46
N VAL A 15 -2.79 15.26 -3.04
CA VAL A 15 -1.80 14.33 -3.59
C VAL A 15 -1.80 12.99 -2.85
N LYS A 16 -1.86 13.04 -1.51
CA LYS A 16 -1.73 11.86 -0.63
C LYS A 16 -2.57 11.99 0.63
N ALA A 17 -3.45 11.01 0.86
CA ALA A 17 -4.31 10.95 2.03
C ALA A 17 -3.52 10.84 3.35
N GLU A 18 -2.29 10.31 3.27
CA GLU A 18 -1.33 10.20 4.38
C GLU A 18 -1.08 11.54 5.07
N ALA A 19 -1.20 12.65 4.32
CA ALA A 19 -1.02 13.99 4.87
C ALA A 19 -2.00 14.31 6.01
N LEU A 20 -3.15 13.64 6.12
CA LEU A 20 -4.10 13.80 7.23
C LEU A 20 -3.42 13.65 8.60
N SER A 21 -2.45 12.74 8.68
CA SER A 21 -1.72 12.46 9.91
C SER A 21 -0.80 13.61 10.36
N ILE A 22 -0.42 14.54 9.46
CA ILE A 22 0.36 15.73 9.82
C ILE A 22 -0.42 16.61 10.81
N ALA A 23 -1.75 16.64 10.73
CA ALA A 23 -2.58 17.37 11.70
C ALA A 23 -2.40 16.83 13.14
N LEU A 24 -2.25 15.50 13.29
CA LEU A 24 -1.97 14.88 14.58
C LEU A 24 -0.57 15.26 15.08
N VAL A 25 0.42 15.32 14.19
CA VAL A 25 1.77 15.77 14.54
C VAL A 25 1.80 17.25 14.93
N PHE A 26 1.01 18.12 14.29
CA PHE A 26 0.90 19.53 14.71
C PHE A 26 0.25 19.68 16.08
N ALA A 27 -0.83 18.94 16.36
CA ALA A 27 -1.44 18.93 17.68
C ALA A 27 -0.47 18.39 18.75
N ALA A 28 0.26 17.31 18.45
CA ALA A 28 1.29 16.78 19.32
C ALA A 28 2.44 17.77 19.53
N ALA A 29 2.88 18.48 18.49
CA ALA A 29 3.92 19.51 18.59
C ALA A 29 3.50 20.65 19.52
N ASP A 30 2.26 21.12 19.41
CA ASP A 30 1.68 22.13 20.30
C ASP A 30 1.70 21.67 21.77
N LEU A 31 1.28 20.43 22.04
CA LEU A 31 1.28 19.87 23.40
C LEU A 31 2.70 19.61 23.93
N CYS A 32 3.58 19.04 23.12
CA CYS A 32 4.93 18.63 23.53
C CYS A 32 5.88 19.82 23.66
N LEU A 33 5.87 20.75 22.70
CA LEU A 33 6.83 21.85 22.62
C LEU A 33 6.29 23.13 23.26
N LEU A 34 4.99 23.42 23.13
CA LEU A 34 4.39 24.66 23.63
C LEU A 34 3.58 24.47 24.92
N ARG A 35 3.35 23.23 25.36
CA ARG A 35 2.55 22.89 26.55
C ARG A 35 1.13 23.46 26.53
N ARG A 36 0.62 23.78 25.34
CA ARG A 36 -0.73 24.32 25.12
C ARG A 36 -1.21 23.98 23.72
N LEU A 37 -2.51 23.79 23.57
CA LEU A 37 -3.10 23.55 22.26
C LEU A 37 -3.58 24.86 21.63
N ARG A 38 -3.07 25.23 20.46
CA ARG A 38 -3.48 26.45 19.76
C ARG A 38 -4.68 26.16 18.88
N TRP A 39 -5.85 26.02 19.49
CA TRP A 39 -7.12 25.72 18.79
C TRP A 39 -7.40 26.66 17.61
N ARG A 40 -7.07 27.95 17.73
CA ARG A 40 -7.21 28.91 16.62
C ARG A 40 -6.35 28.58 15.40
N ALA A 41 -5.19 27.95 15.59
CA ALA A 41 -4.32 27.50 14.51
C ALA A 41 -4.70 26.09 14.01
N LEU A 42 -5.23 25.23 14.86
CA LEU A 42 -5.62 23.86 14.51
C LEU A 42 -7.02 23.75 13.92
N ALA A 43 -7.97 24.60 14.30
CA ALA A 43 -9.34 24.55 13.78
C ALA A 43 -9.38 24.65 12.24
N PRO A 44 -8.61 25.53 11.60
CA PRO A 44 -8.57 25.59 10.14
C PRO A 44 -7.93 24.34 9.51
N VAL A 45 -6.91 23.74 10.14
CA VAL A 45 -6.34 22.45 9.71
C VAL A 45 -7.39 21.36 9.79
N GLY A 46 -8.15 21.31 10.90
CA GLY A 46 -9.26 20.37 11.08
C GLY A 46 -10.37 20.57 10.05
N LEU A 47 -10.71 21.81 9.70
CA LEU A 47 -11.68 22.12 8.64
C LEU A 47 -11.19 21.63 7.27
N VAL A 48 -9.91 21.81 6.94
CA VAL A 48 -9.33 21.25 5.71
C VAL A 48 -9.38 19.73 5.72
N CYS A 49 -9.03 19.06 6.83
CA CYS A 49 -9.14 17.62 6.95
C CYS A 49 -10.60 17.13 6.77
N ALA A 50 -11.56 17.79 7.42
CA ALA A 50 -12.97 17.45 7.30
C ALA A 50 -13.50 17.67 5.88
N GLY A 51 -13.15 18.79 5.25
CA GLY A 51 -13.49 19.08 3.86
C GLY A 51 -12.89 18.06 2.89
N TYR A 52 -11.63 17.68 3.09
CA TYR A 52 -10.98 16.62 2.31
C TYR A 52 -11.70 15.27 2.48
N LEU A 53 -12.03 14.87 3.72
CA LEU A 53 -12.74 13.61 3.96
C LEU A 53 -14.15 13.64 3.34
N ALA A 54 -14.86 14.75 3.43
CA ALA A 54 -16.16 14.93 2.79
C ALA A 54 -16.06 14.85 1.25
N LEU A 55 -15.08 15.54 0.66
CA LEU A 55 -14.78 15.47 -0.76
C LEU A 55 -14.43 14.05 -1.19
N ARG A 56 -13.61 13.34 -0.40
CA ARG A 56 -13.23 11.96 -0.65
C ARG A 56 -14.46 11.05 -0.65
N VAL A 57 -15.37 11.21 0.29
CA VAL A 57 -16.63 10.44 0.37
C VAL A 57 -17.58 10.79 -0.79
N ALA A 58 -17.60 12.04 -1.23
CA ALA A 58 -18.45 12.49 -2.33
C ALA A 58 -17.94 12.05 -3.70
N ILE A 59 -16.62 12.06 -3.93
CA ILE A 59 -16.00 11.71 -5.21
C ILE A 59 -15.78 10.21 -5.35
N LEU A 60 -15.33 9.51 -4.31
CA LEU A 60 -15.04 8.07 -4.46
C LEU A 60 -16.34 7.27 -4.59
N PRO A 61 -16.52 6.56 -5.71
CA PRO A 61 -17.63 5.64 -5.89
C PRO A 61 -17.67 4.64 -4.73
N PRO A 62 -18.87 4.28 -4.22
CA PRO A 62 -19.02 3.24 -3.20
C PRO A 62 -18.28 1.94 -3.53
N GLU A 63 -18.11 1.63 -4.81
CA GLU A 63 -17.46 0.44 -5.36
C GLU A 63 -15.94 0.49 -5.15
N LEU A 64 -15.31 1.63 -5.39
CA LEU A 64 -13.88 1.86 -5.10
C LEU A 64 -13.61 1.86 -3.58
N ARG A 65 -14.57 2.29 -2.77
CA ARG A 65 -14.51 2.14 -1.31
C ARG A 65 -14.58 0.68 -0.90
N ALA A 66 -15.50 -0.09 -1.48
CA ALA A 66 -15.60 -1.53 -1.23
C ALA A 66 -14.34 -2.29 -1.67
N TYR A 67 -13.71 -1.92 -2.79
CA TYR A 67 -12.48 -2.54 -3.27
C TYR A 67 -11.27 -2.29 -2.34
N HIS A 68 -11.14 -1.07 -1.80
CA HIS A 68 -10.08 -0.77 -0.83
C HIS A 68 -10.33 -1.45 0.54
N GLU A 69 -11.60 -1.67 0.90
CA GLU A 69 -12.01 -2.34 2.14
C GLU A 69 -12.08 -3.88 2.02
N ALA A 70 -12.07 -4.44 0.80
CA ALA A 70 -12.11 -5.88 0.50
C ALA A 70 -10.73 -6.56 0.64
N GLY A 71 -9.95 -6.16 1.64
CA GLY A 71 -8.77 -6.92 2.03
C GLY A 71 -9.16 -8.29 2.60
N PRO A 72 -8.20 -9.23 2.75
CA PRO A 72 -8.46 -10.60 3.21
C PRO A 72 -8.91 -10.69 4.68
N ALA A 73 -9.10 -9.56 5.37
CA ALA A 73 -9.51 -9.53 6.76
C ALA A 73 -10.40 -8.32 7.06
N GLY A 74 -11.32 -8.49 8.00
CA GLY A 74 -12.16 -7.40 8.48
C GLY A 74 -11.35 -6.31 9.17
N ARG A 75 -12.02 -5.18 9.45
CA ARG A 75 -11.41 -4.01 10.14
C ARG A 75 -10.74 -4.41 11.45
N TRP A 76 -11.31 -5.39 12.16
CA TRP A 76 -10.80 -5.85 13.44
C TRP A 76 -9.52 -6.66 13.30
N GLU A 77 -9.51 -7.68 12.45
CA GLU A 77 -8.33 -8.50 12.16
C GLU A 77 -7.19 -7.66 11.57
N TYR A 78 -7.53 -6.69 10.71
CA TYR A 78 -6.58 -5.72 10.18
C TYR A 78 -5.91 -4.95 11.33
N LEU A 79 -6.68 -4.36 12.25
CA LEU A 79 -6.14 -3.63 13.41
C LEU A 79 -5.22 -4.50 14.28
N LEU A 80 -5.65 -5.72 14.61
CA LEU A 80 -4.84 -6.66 15.40
C LEU A 80 -3.50 -6.96 14.72
N THR A 81 -3.52 -7.12 13.40
CA THR A 81 -2.33 -7.38 12.59
C THR A 81 -1.41 -6.17 12.54
N GLN A 82 -1.95 -4.95 12.57
CA GLN A 82 -1.15 -3.71 12.46
C GLN A 82 -0.16 -3.51 13.61
N PHE A 83 -0.46 -3.98 14.83
CA PHE A 83 0.50 -3.89 15.94
C PHE A 83 1.83 -4.59 15.61
N GLY A 84 1.76 -5.76 14.96
CA GLY A 84 2.93 -6.49 14.47
C GLY A 84 3.53 -5.85 13.21
N ALA A 85 2.69 -5.39 12.27
CA ALA A 85 3.15 -4.73 11.05
C ALA A 85 4.02 -3.50 11.33
N TRP A 86 3.69 -2.71 12.36
CA TRP A 86 4.49 -1.55 12.72
C TRP A 86 5.91 -1.94 13.18
N TRP A 87 6.07 -3.09 13.84
CA TRP A 87 7.39 -3.61 14.22
C TRP A 87 8.17 -4.09 13.00
N HIS A 88 7.48 -4.73 12.05
CA HIS A 88 8.08 -5.11 10.77
C HIS A 88 8.65 -3.88 10.04
N TYR A 89 7.91 -2.77 9.97
CA TYR A 89 8.41 -1.53 9.38
C TYR A 89 9.61 -0.92 10.12
N VAL A 90 9.66 -0.98 11.47
CA VAL A 90 10.86 -0.58 12.22
C VAL A 90 12.04 -1.48 11.84
N GLY A 91 11.79 -2.79 11.71
CA GLY A 91 12.79 -3.75 11.22
C GLY A 91 13.35 -3.35 9.85
N LEU A 92 12.48 -2.99 8.90
CA LEU A 92 12.90 -2.54 7.56
C LEU A 92 13.74 -1.25 7.61
N VAL A 93 13.48 -0.33 8.54
CA VAL A 93 14.30 0.89 8.71
C VAL A 93 15.70 0.55 9.23
N LEU A 94 15.79 -0.36 10.19
CA LEU A 94 17.05 -0.73 10.83
C LEU A 94 17.89 -1.68 9.97
N ALA A 95 17.21 -2.56 9.23
CA ALA A 95 17.80 -3.56 8.35
C ALA A 95 16.86 -3.77 7.15
N PRO A 96 17.02 -3.01 6.05
CA PRO A 96 16.20 -3.11 4.84
C PRO A 96 16.58 -4.35 4.01
N VAL A 97 16.52 -5.52 4.63
CA VAL A 97 16.79 -6.82 4.03
C VAL A 97 15.48 -7.53 3.72
N GLY A 98 15.47 -8.35 2.67
CA GLY A 98 14.26 -9.08 2.27
C GLY A 98 13.15 -8.19 1.71
N LEU A 99 13.50 -7.00 1.20
CA LEU A 99 12.52 -6.09 0.61
C LEU A 99 11.80 -6.75 -0.58
N VAL A 100 10.48 -6.63 -0.65
CA VAL A 100 9.61 -7.30 -1.62
C VAL A 100 8.50 -6.35 -2.09
N ALA A 101 8.15 -6.40 -3.38
CA ALA A 101 7.09 -5.51 -3.89
C ALA A 101 5.70 -5.90 -3.37
N ASP A 102 5.52 -7.19 -3.08
CA ASP A 102 4.29 -7.77 -2.54
C ASP A 102 4.62 -8.89 -1.54
N HIS A 103 4.18 -8.75 -0.30
CA HIS A 103 4.35 -9.80 0.71
C HIS A 103 3.42 -11.00 0.51
N GLY A 104 2.45 -10.91 -0.41
CA GLY A 104 1.48 -11.98 -0.67
C GLY A 104 0.61 -12.26 0.55
N ALA A 105 0.53 -13.54 0.96
CA ALA A 105 -0.25 -13.99 2.10
C ALA A 105 0.41 -13.61 3.44
N TRP A 106 0.32 -12.34 3.82
CA TRP A 106 0.78 -11.88 5.14
C TRP A 106 0.00 -12.58 6.27
N PRO A 107 0.66 -13.04 7.35
CA PRO A 107 -0.04 -13.66 8.48
C PRO A 107 -0.99 -12.69 9.18
N VAL A 108 -2.30 -12.92 9.01
CA VAL A 108 -3.36 -12.14 9.66
C VAL A 108 -3.57 -12.63 11.09
N SER A 109 -3.66 -11.69 12.05
CA SER A 109 -4.13 -11.96 13.40
C SER A 109 -5.66 -11.93 13.45
N ARG A 110 -6.27 -13.05 13.82
CA ARG A 110 -7.72 -13.26 13.81
C ARG A 110 -8.36 -13.09 15.18
N SER A 111 -7.55 -13.17 16.25
CA SER A 111 -8.05 -13.07 17.63
C SER A 111 -7.10 -12.28 18.53
N PRO A 112 -7.63 -11.47 19.47
CA PRO A 112 -6.81 -10.87 20.52
C PRO A 112 -6.24 -11.92 21.48
N ALA A 113 -6.71 -13.17 21.48
CA ALA A 113 -6.12 -14.23 22.31
C ALA A 113 -4.72 -14.67 21.81
N GLU A 114 -4.32 -14.27 20.59
CA GLU A 114 -3.03 -14.62 20.03
C GLU A 114 -1.87 -13.90 20.76
N PRO A 115 -0.88 -14.63 21.31
CA PRO A 115 0.21 -14.01 22.08
C PRO A 115 0.99 -12.94 21.33
N ARG A 116 1.15 -13.09 20.00
CA ARG A 116 1.87 -12.12 19.15
C ARG A 116 1.25 -10.72 19.17
N VAL A 117 -0.07 -10.62 19.33
CA VAL A 117 -0.78 -9.33 19.40
C VAL A 117 -0.37 -8.60 20.68
N TRP A 118 -0.42 -9.29 21.83
CA TRP A 118 -0.06 -8.71 23.12
C TRP A 118 1.42 -8.42 23.25
N LEU A 119 2.29 -9.28 22.72
CA LEU A 119 3.74 -9.01 22.68
C LEU A 119 4.05 -7.76 21.86
N ALA A 120 3.45 -7.62 20.68
CA ALA A 120 3.61 -6.43 19.84
C ALA A 120 3.08 -5.17 20.55
N LEU A 121 1.89 -5.24 21.15
CA LEU A 121 1.28 -4.13 21.88
C LEU A 121 2.09 -3.74 23.12
N ALA A 122 2.56 -4.71 23.90
CA ALA A 122 3.41 -4.46 25.08
C ALA A 122 4.70 -3.73 24.70
N GLY A 123 5.32 -4.11 23.57
CA GLY A 123 6.44 -3.37 23.01
C GLY A 123 6.08 -1.91 22.71
N TRP A 124 4.94 -1.67 22.06
CA TRP A 124 4.52 -0.30 21.72
C TRP A 124 4.18 0.53 22.97
N LEU A 125 3.60 -0.08 23.99
CA LEU A 125 3.38 0.55 25.30
C LEU A 125 4.70 0.91 25.99
N ALA A 126 5.72 0.06 25.88
CA ALA A 126 7.07 0.35 26.38
C ALA A 126 7.70 1.53 25.62
N VAL A 127 7.60 1.57 24.29
CA VAL A 127 8.05 2.71 23.47
C VAL A 127 7.32 3.99 23.89
N ALA A 128 5.99 3.94 24.03
CA ALA A 128 5.20 5.10 24.47
C ALA A 128 5.65 5.58 25.86
N ALA A 129 5.88 4.67 26.81
CA ALA A 129 6.37 5.02 28.14
C ALA A 129 7.76 5.67 28.10
N LEU A 130 8.67 5.19 27.24
CA LEU A 130 9.99 5.81 27.03
C LEU A 130 9.86 7.22 26.44
N LEU A 131 9.01 7.42 25.43
CA LEU A 131 8.77 8.73 24.84
C LEU A 131 8.16 9.71 25.85
N LEU A 132 7.19 9.27 26.65
CA LEU A 132 6.59 10.08 27.72
C LEU A 132 7.61 10.45 28.81
N ARG A 133 8.52 9.53 29.17
CA ARG A 133 9.63 9.81 30.11
C ARG A 133 10.67 10.76 29.53
N ALA A 134 10.89 10.73 28.22
CA ALA A 134 11.79 11.63 27.51
C ALA A 134 11.20 13.03 27.34
N LEU A 135 9.88 13.16 27.27
CA LEU A 135 9.17 14.41 26.97
C LEU A 135 9.57 15.62 27.84
N PRO A 136 9.80 15.51 29.16
CA PRO A 136 10.25 16.64 29.97
C PRO A 136 11.70 17.08 29.68
N ARG A 137 12.55 16.17 29.18
CA ARG A 137 13.99 16.41 29.00
C ARG A 137 14.36 16.74 27.55
N ALA A 138 13.70 16.09 26.60
CA ALA A 138 13.99 16.19 25.17
C ALA A 138 12.68 16.16 24.37
N PRO A 139 11.83 17.20 24.48
CA PRO A 139 10.49 17.19 23.91
C PRO A 139 10.50 17.10 22.38
N ALA A 140 11.50 17.69 21.71
CA ALA A 140 11.67 17.56 20.26
C ALA A 140 11.99 16.12 19.84
N ALA A 141 12.89 15.44 20.56
CA ALA A 141 13.24 14.05 20.27
C ALA A 141 12.05 13.10 20.53
N ALA A 142 11.33 13.32 21.64
CA ALA A 142 10.12 12.58 21.96
C ALA A 142 9.03 12.76 20.89
N LEU A 143 8.86 13.99 20.36
CA LEU A 143 7.92 14.27 19.27
C LEU A 143 8.32 13.57 17.96
N LEU A 144 9.60 13.62 17.59
CA LEU A 144 10.10 12.93 16.38
C LEU A 144 9.99 11.41 16.48
N GLY A 145 10.14 10.84 17.68
CA GLY A 145 9.88 9.42 17.92
C GLY A 145 8.38 9.10 17.87
N ALA A 146 7.55 9.93 18.49
CA ALA A 146 6.10 9.77 18.51
C ALA A 146 5.47 9.95 17.12
N SER A 147 6.06 10.78 16.25
CA SER A 147 5.52 11.04 14.90
C SER A 147 5.41 9.76 14.06
N TYR A 148 6.27 8.78 14.29
CA TYR A 148 6.18 7.47 13.64
C TYR A 148 4.80 6.82 13.87
N LEU A 149 4.37 6.75 15.13
CA LEU A 149 3.06 6.19 15.49
C LEU A 149 1.92 7.10 15.05
N LEU A 150 2.06 8.42 15.22
CA LEU A 150 1.04 9.39 14.82
C LEU A 150 0.74 9.33 13.32
N HIS A 151 1.75 9.08 12.49
CA HIS A 151 1.59 8.90 11.05
C HIS A 151 0.93 7.57 10.66
N LEU A 152 1.17 6.49 11.41
CA LEU A 152 0.62 5.16 11.13
C LEU A 152 -0.83 4.97 11.63
N LEU A 153 -1.25 5.71 12.66
CA LEU A 153 -2.55 5.55 13.32
C LEU A 153 -3.75 5.65 12.35
N PRO A 154 -3.89 6.68 11.49
CA PRO A 154 -5.07 6.81 10.63
C PRO A 154 -5.26 5.64 9.65
N HIS A 155 -4.15 5.08 9.13
CA HIS A 155 -4.15 3.99 8.16
C HIS A 155 -4.40 2.61 8.78
N SER A 156 -4.29 2.51 10.10
CA SER A 156 -4.32 1.24 10.82
C SER A 156 -5.68 0.92 11.44
N SER A 157 -6.56 1.92 11.56
CA SER A 157 -7.82 1.79 12.32
C SER A 157 -9.05 2.35 11.61
N LEU A 158 -8.90 3.31 10.68
CA LEU A 158 -10.05 4.01 10.09
C LEU A 158 -10.41 3.52 8.69
N VAL A 159 -9.41 3.10 7.91
CA VAL A 159 -9.59 2.63 6.53
C VAL A 159 -8.69 1.41 6.34
N PRO A 160 -9.20 0.17 6.47
CA PRO A 160 -8.42 -1.00 6.13
C PRO A 160 -8.01 -0.92 4.66
N LEU A 161 -6.85 -1.46 4.35
CA LEU A 161 -6.33 -1.52 2.99
C LEU A 161 -6.33 -2.97 2.53
N ALA A 162 -6.43 -3.17 1.21
CA ALA A 162 -6.38 -4.51 0.60
C ALA A 162 -5.11 -5.29 1.01
N GLU A 163 -4.01 -4.58 1.25
CA GLU A 163 -2.75 -5.16 1.71
C GLU A 163 -2.55 -4.93 3.22
N MET A 164 -2.16 -6.00 3.92
CA MET A 164 -1.85 -5.95 5.35
C MET A 164 -0.57 -5.15 5.62
N VAL A 165 0.44 -5.35 4.78
CA VAL A 165 1.76 -4.73 4.88
C VAL A 165 2.19 -4.22 3.52
N ASN A 166 2.72 -3.00 3.48
CA ASN A 166 3.35 -2.44 2.30
C ASN A 166 4.57 -1.60 2.68
N GLU A 167 5.71 -1.87 2.05
CA GLU A 167 7.00 -1.21 2.31
C GLU A 167 6.99 0.30 2.04
N HIS A 168 6.07 0.81 1.22
CA HIS A 168 5.94 2.25 1.00
C HIS A 168 5.04 2.97 2.03
N ARG A 169 4.25 2.22 2.82
CA ARG A 169 3.44 2.77 3.91
C ARG A 169 4.25 3.56 4.94
N PRO A 170 5.43 3.09 5.41
CA PRO A 170 6.19 3.80 6.42
C PRO A 170 6.93 5.06 5.91
N TYR A 171 6.92 5.42 4.63
CA TYR A 171 7.77 6.51 4.09
C TYR A 171 7.62 7.86 4.82
N LEU A 172 6.39 8.30 5.10
CA LEU A 172 6.16 9.50 5.91
C LEU A 172 6.42 9.23 7.41
N PRO A 173 5.87 8.15 8.02
CA PRO A 173 6.17 7.78 9.41
C PRO A 173 7.64 7.79 9.81
N VAL A 174 8.53 7.27 8.96
CA VAL A 174 9.95 7.09 9.29
C VAL A 174 10.76 8.39 9.22
N GLY A 175 10.18 9.48 8.70
CA GLY A 175 10.87 10.77 8.60
C GLY A 175 11.41 11.25 9.95
N GLY A 176 10.61 11.14 11.02
CA GLY A 176 11.06 11.49 12.38
C GLY A 176 12.20 10.60 12.88
N LEU A 177 12.15 9.30 12.57
CA LEU A 177 13.21 8.35 12.93
C LEU A 177 14.52 8.64 12.18
N PHE A 178 14.45 9.00 10.89
CA PHE A 178 15.63 9.38 10.12
C PHE A 178 16.25 10.69 10.62
N VAL A 179 15.45 11.67 11.02
CA VAL A 179 15.96 12.89 11.66
C VAL A 179 16.66 12.57 12.98
N LEU A 180 16.07 11.70 13.80
CA LEU A 180 16.69 11.23 15.04
C LEU A 180 18.00 10.47 14.78
N ALA A 181 18.03 9.59 13.78
CA ALA A 181 19.21 8.84 13.39
C ALA A 181 20.32 9.77 12.89
N ALA A 182 19.99 10.75 12.04
CA ALA A 182 20.93 11.75 11.55
C ALA A 182 21.48 12.62 12.70
N TRP A 183 20.63 13.06 13.62
CA TRP A 183 21.04 13.85 14.78
C TRP A 183 21.94 13.03 15.71
N GLY A 184 21.57 11.78 16.02
CA GLY A 184 22.38 10.86 16.81
C GLY A 184 23.73 10.55 16.15
N GLY A 185 23.73 10.32 14.84
CA GLY A 185 24.93 10.11 14.04
C GLY A 185 25.85 11.32 14.04
N TRP A 186 25.31 12.54 13.92
CA TRP A 186 26.08 13.77 14.04
C TRP A 186 26.71 13.94 15.43
N LEU A 187 25.97 13.65 16.51
CA LEU A 187 26.52 13.68 17.87
C LEU A 187 27.64 12.66 18.05
N ALA A 188 27.46 11.44 17.54
CA ALA A 188 28.48 10.40 17.58
C ALA A 188 29.72 10.79 16.77
N LEU A 189 29.54 11.37 15.58
CA LEU A 189 30.64 11.87 14.76
C LEU A 189 31.38 13.02 15.41
N ARG A 190 30.67 13.95 16.04
CA ARG A 190 31.28 15.04 16.78
C ARG A 190 32.11 14.51 17.96
N ALA A 191 31.55 13.59 18.74
CA ALA A 191 32.27 12.95 19.83
C ALA A 191 33.51 12.17 19.34
N ALA A 192 33.40 11.50 18.19
CA ALA A 192 34.51 10.80 17.55
C ALA A 192 35.53 11.77 16.92
N TYR A 193 35.13 12.94 16.45
CA TYR A 193 36.03 13.98 15.94
C TYR A 193 36.86 14.59 17.07
N GLU A 194 36.22 14.85 18.21
CA GLU A 194 36.88 15.36 19.41
C GLU A 194 37.83 14.32 20.04
N ARG A 195 37.64 13.01 19.77
CA ARG A 195 38.54 11.90 20.14
C ARG A 195 38.57 10.82 19.05
N PRO A 196 39.47 10.88 18.04
CA PRO A 196 39.43 10.01 16.87
C PRO A 196 39.77 8.56 17.20
N GLY A 197 38.75 7.79 17.58
CA GLY A 197 38.80 6.34 17.52
C GLY A 197 38.59 5.88 16.08
N ARG A 198 39.63 5.28 15.46
CA ARG A 198 39.51 4.52 14.20
C ARG A 198 38.24 3.63 14.09
N PRO A 199 37.74 2.95 15.15
CA PRO A 199 36.55 2.11 15.01
C PRO A 199 35.26 2.85 14.63
N ALA A 200 35.01 4.07 15.14
CA ALA A 200 33.74 4.76 14.88
C ALA A 200 33.61 5.19 13.40
N LEU A 201 34.70 5.69 12.82
CA LEU A 201 34.75 6.03 11.39
C LEU A 201 34.61 4.77 10.52
N LEU A 202 35.28 3.68 10.88
CA LEU A 202 35.17 2.41 10.15
C LEU A 202 33.74 1.85 10.19
N LEU A 203 33.04 1.94 11.33
CA LEU A 203 31.64 1.52 11.43
C LEU A 203 30.71 2.37 10.57
N LEU A 204 30.91 3.70 10.53
CA LEU A 204 30.12 4.57 9.67
C LEU A 204 30.36 4.25 8.19
N LEU A 205 31.63 4.11 7.78
CA LEU A 205 31.98 3.75 6.41
C LEU A 205 31.40 2.38 6.04
N ALA A 206 31.50 1.40 6.93
CA ALA A 206 30.91 0.07 6.73
C ALA A 206 29.40 0.16 6.55
N ALA A 207 28.69 0.95 7.37
CA ALA A 207 27.26 1.19 7.20
C ALA A 207 26.94 1.84 5.85
N LEU A 208 27.67 2.89 5.45
CA LEU A 208 27.49 3.57 4.17
C LEU A 208 27.71 2.62 2.97
N PHE A 209 28.76 1.82 2.99
CA PHE A 209 29.01 0.82 1.95
C PHE A 209 27.94 -0.26 1.92
N ALA A 210 27.48 -0.74 3.08
CA ALA A 210 26.39 -1.72 3.18
C ALA A 210 25.08 -1.17 2.60
N TYR A 211 24.64 0.02 3.04
CA TYR A 211 23.43 0.66 2.52
C TYR A 211 23.56 1.03 1.04
N GLY A 212 24.75 1.45 0.59
CA GLY A 212 25.03 1.71 -0.83
C GLY A 212 24.91 0.44 -1.68
N GLY A 213 25.42 -0.68 -1.19
CA GLY A 213 25.27 -1.99 -1.83
C GLY A 213 23.81 -2.44 -1.90
N LEU A 214 23.08 -2.36 -0.79
CA LEU A 214 21.65 -2.68 -0.74
C LEU A 214 20.82 -1.80 -1.70
N THR A 215 21.15 -0.52 -1.79
CA THR A 215 20.49 0.42 -2.70
C THR A 215 20.74 0.05 -4.16
N ARG A 216 21.99 -0.30 -4.50
CA ARG A 216 22.36 -0.74 -5.86
C ARG A 216 21.59 -2.01 -6.25
N GLU A 217 21.51 -2.97 -5.34
CA GLU A 217 20.77 -4.21 -5.58
C GLU A 217 19.27 -3.95 -5.73
N ARG A 218 18.69 -3.10 -4.87
CA ARG A 218 17.28 -2.72 -5.00
C ARG A 218 16.99 -2.02 -6.32
N ASN A 219 17.88 -1.12 -6.78
CA ASN A 219 17.73 -0.48 -8.09
C ASN A 219 17.80 -1.47 -9.26
N ARG A 220 18.58 -2.54 -9.13
CA ARG A 220 18.63 -3.62 -10.14
C ARG A 220 17.29 -4.35 -10.23
N VAL A 221 16.71 -4.70 -9.10
CA VAL A 221 15.39 -5.35 -9.01
C VAL A 221 14.29 -4.47 -9.61
N TRP A 222 14.29 -3.16 -9.30
CA TRP A 222 13.26 -2.22 -9.77
C TRP A 222 13.48 -1.66 -11.17
N ARG A 223 14.52 -2.12 -11.89
CA ARG A 223 14.86 -1.62 -13.22
C ARG A 223 13.72 -1.84 -14.22
N ASP A 224 13.06 -2.99 -14.14
CA ASP A 224 11.97 -3.37 -15.02
C ASP A 224 10.97 -4.28 -14.31
N ARG A 225 9.76 -4.39 -14.86
CA ARG A 225 8.67 -5.17 -14.24
C ARG A 225 8.96 -6.66 -14.17
N TYR A 226 9.73 -7.21 -15.12
CA TYR A 226 10.09 -8.62 -15.11
C TYR A 226 10.96 -8.92 -13.89
N SER A 227 12.09 -8.21 -13.72
CA SER A 227 13.00 -8.41 -12.58
C SER A 227 12.31 -8.14 -11.24
N MET A 228 11.41 -7.14 -11.17
CA MET A 228 10.67 -6.83 -9.95
C MET A 228 9.71 -7.96 -9.55
N TRP A 229 8.94 -8.51 -10.49
CA TRP A 229 7.99 -9.58 -10.19
C TRP A 229 8.68 -10.94 -10.00
N GLU A 230 9.81 -11.17 -10.68
CA GLU A 230 10.67 -12.34 -10.46
C GLU A 230 11.21 -12.36 -9.02
N ASP A 231 11.86 -11.28 -8.57
CA ASP A 231 12.34 -11.10 -7.19
C ASP A 231 11.21 -11.23 -6.16
N THR A 232 10.02 -10.75 -6.51
CA THR A 232 8.84 -10.86 -5.66
C THR A 232 8.38 -12.31 -5.52
N LEU A 233 8.37 -13.09 -6.59
CA LEU A 233 7.99 -14.51 -6.54
C LEU A 233 9.04 -15.38 -5.86
N GLU A 234 10.31 -15.01 -5.92
CA GLU A 234 11.36 -15.69 -5.15
C GLU A 234 11.11 -15.56 -3.64
N LYS A 235 10.72 -14.36 -3.19
CA LYS A 235 10.52 -14.04 -1.76
C LYS A 235 9.12 -14.36 -1.24
N ALA A 236 8.11 -14.23 -2.11
CA ALA A 236 6.70 -14.42 -1.80
C ALA A 236 6.01 -15.27 -2.89
N PRO A 237 6.36 -16.57 -3.02
CA PRO A 237 5.84 -17.44 -4.08
C PRO A 237 4.33 -17.66 -4.03
N LEU A 238 3.71 -17.39 -2.87
CA LEU A 238 2.28 -17.50 -2.62
C LEU A 238 1.52 -16.19 -2.89
N SER A 239 2.15 -15.17 -3.48
CA SER A 239 1.41 -14.00 -3.93
C SER A 239 0.66 -14.30 -5.24
N ALA A 240 -0.68 -14.30 -5.17
CA ALA A 240 -1.53 -14.42 -6.36
C ALA A 240 -1.31 -13.25 -7.33
N ARG A 241 -1.17 -12.03 -6.80
CA ARG A 241 -0.91 -10.81 -7.58
C ARG A 241 0.44 -10.87 -8.29
N ALA A 242 1.49 -11.32 -7.61
CA ALA A 242 2.81 -11.46 -8.22
C ALA A 242 2.81 -12.52 -9.32
N ASN A 243 2.14 -13.66 -9.09
CA ASN A 243 1.98 -14.69 -10.12
C ASN A 243 1.24 -14.13 -11.36
N MET A 244 0.10 -13.45 -11.16
CA MET A 244 -0.64 -12.83 -12.24
C MET A 244 0.22 -11.81 -13.01
N ASN A 245 0.87 -10.87 -12.32
CA ASN A 245 1.64 -9.83 -12.99
C ASN A 245 2.91 -10.36 -13.66
N PHE A 246 3.58 -11.37 -13.07
CA PHE A 246 4.70 -12.04 -13.73
C PHE A 246 4.25 -12.76 -14.99
N GLY A 247 3.08 -13.41 -14.96
CA GLY A 247 2.45 -13.99 -16.15
C GLY A 247 2.23 -12.96 -17.27
N VAL A 248 1.79 -11.74 -16.94
CA VAL A 248 1.67 -10.64 -17.90
C VAL A 248 3.02 -10.24 -18.50
N GLU A 249 4.09 -10.16 -17.69
CA GLU A 249 5.43 -9.87 -18.22
C GLU A 249 5.95 -11.02 -19.11
N LEU A 250 5.66 -12.28 -18.77
CA LEU A 250 5.99 -13.44 -19.61
C LEU A 250 5.24 -13.43 -20.94
N GLN A 251 3.96 -13.04 -20.96
CA GLN A 251 3.20 -12.84 -22.20
C GLN A 251 3.85 -11.79 -23.12
N LYS A 252 4.33 -10.66 -22.57
CA LYS A 252 5.04 -9.64 -23.35
C LYS A 252 6.32 -10.18 -23.99
N LEU A 253 6.97 -11.13 -23.32
CA LEU A 253 8.13 -11.86 -23.84
C LEU A 253 7.76 -13.05 -24.74
N LYS A 254 6.47 -13.25 -25.04
CA LYS A 254 5.93 -14.37 -25.82
C LYS A 254 6.20 -15.76 -25.20
N ARG A 255 6.45 -15.82 -23.89
CA ARG A 255 6.65 -17.06 -23.11
C ARG A 255 5.28 -17.56 -22.59
N TYR A 256 4.42 -17.95 -23.52
CA TYR A 256 3.00 -18.20 -23.28
C TYR A 256 2.72 -19.39 -22.35
N GLU A 257 3.44 -20.50 -22.51
CA GLU A 257 3.28 -21.69 -21.67
C GLU A 257 3.64 -21.40 -20.21
N GLU A 258 4.66 -20.56 -20.00
CA GLU A 258 5.09 -20.17 -18.66
C GLU A 258 4.09 -19.20 -18.04
N ALA A 259 3.62 -18.22 -18.81
CA ALA A 259 2.58 -17.29 -18.38
C ALA A 259 1.32 -18.03 -17.92
N GLU A 260 0.90 -19.06 -18.66
CA GLU A 260 -0.28 -19.86 -18.32
C GLU A 260 -0.15 -20.52 -16.95
N ARG A 261 1.02 -21.10 -16.63
CA ARG A 261 1.26 -21.70 -15.30
C ARG A 261 1.13 -20.68 -14.18
N HIS A 262 1.62 -19.45 -14.40
CA HIS A 262 1.51 -18.39 -13.41
C HIS A 262 0.07 -17.85 -13.27
N PHE A 263 -0.69 -17.72 -14.36
CA PHE A 263 -2.10 -17.35 -14.25
C PHE A 263 -2.94 -18.42 -13.55
N ALA A 264 -2.73 -19.70 -13.89
CA ALA A 264 -3.39 -20.80 -13.20
C ALA A 264 -3.05 -20.81 -11.70
N ARG A 265 -1.78 -20.59 -11.35
CA ARG A 265 -1.34 -20.49 -9.95
C ARG A 265 -1.95 -19.29 -9.23
N ALA A 266 -2.10 -18.15 -9.90
CA ALA A 266 -2.75 -16.97 -9.33
C ALA A 266 -4.23 -17.24 -8.97
N VAL A 267 -4.97 -17.94 -9.86
CA VAL A 267 -6.35 -18.36 -9.62
C VAL A 267 -6.42 -19.40 -8.49
N GLU A 268 -5.49 -20.34 -8.42
CA GLU A 268 -5.44 -21.34 -7.34
C GLU A 268 -5.21 -20.68 -5.97
N LEU A 269 -4.30 -19.69 -5.90
CA LEU A 269 -3.95 -18.98 -4.67
C LEU A 269 -5.06 -18.03 -4.20
N ALA A 270 -5.79 -17.41 -5.14
CA ALA A 270 -6.89 -16.49 -4.84
C ALA A 270 -8.04 -16.70 -5.85
N PRO A 271 -8.92 -17.69 -5.59
CA PRO A 271 -10.06 -18.01 -6.47
C PRO A 271 -11.12 -16.90 -6.56
N ASP A 272 -11.05 -15.91 -5.67
CA ASP A 272 -11.91 -14.74 -5.61
C ASP A 272 -11.28 -13.50 -6.27
N TYR A 273 -10.11 -13.63 -6.91
CA TYR A 273 -9.40 -12.51 -7.51
C TYR A 273 -9.78 -12.33 -9.01
N PRO A 274 -10.67 -11.39 -9.36
CA PRO A 274 -11.24 -11.28 -10.71
C PRO A 274 -10.17 -11.03 -11.78
N TYR A 275 -9.13 -10.26 -11.47
CA TYR A 275 -8.04 -9.97 -12.41
C TYR A 275 -7.23 -11.22 -12.78
N ALA A 276 -7.05 -12.17 -11.85
CA ALA A 276 -6.38 -13.43 -12.17
C ALA A 276 -7.22 -14.28 -13.13
N HIS A 277 -8.53 -14.35 -12.90
CA HIS A 277 -9.48 -15.01 -13.80
C HIS A 277 -9.47 -14.39 -15.20
N VAL A 278 -9.57 -13.07 -15.32
CA VAL A 278 -9.53 -12.37 -16.61
C VAL A 278 -8.22 -12.62 -17.37
N ASN A 279 -7.07 -12.47 -16.71
CA ASN A 279 -5.78 -12.69 -17.39
C ASN A 279 -5.61 -14.16 -17.80
N TYR A 280 -6.10 -15.11 -16.98
CA TYR A 280 -6.08 -16.52 -17.36
C TYR A 280 -6.99 -16.78 -18.57
N ALA A 281 -8.20 -16.21 -18.59
CA ALA A 281 -9.14 -16.31 -19.70
C ALA A 281 -8.55 -15.76 -21.00
N ILE A 282 -7.86 -14.61 -20.95
CA ILE A 282 -7.18 -14.02 -22.10
C ILE A 282 -6.10 -14.97 -22.64
N GLN A 283 -5.29 -15.57 -21.76
CA GLN A 283 -4.24 -16.52 -22.14
C GLN A 283 -4.82 -17.79 -22.79
N LEU A 284 -5.87 -18.36 -22.20
CA LEU A 284 -6.56 -19.55 -22.72
C LEU A 284 -7.16 -19.29 -24.10
N ARG A 285 -7.76 -18.11 -24.31
CA ARG A 285 -8.32 -17.71 -25.60
C ARG A 285 -7.23 -17.57 -26.67
N TRP A 286 -6.07 -17.01 -26.32
CA TRP A 286 -4.91 -16.96 -27.22
C TRP A 286 -4.43 -18.35 -27.66
N ARG A 287 -4.56 -19.34 -26.77
CA ARG A 287 -4.26 -20.76 -27.05
C ARG A 287 -5.37 -21.50 -27.79
N GLY A 288 -6.53 -20.87 -28.02
CA GLY A 288 -7.70 -21.48 -28.67
C GLY A 288 -8.59 -22.30 -27.73
N ASP A 289 -8.34 -22.30 -26.42
CA ASP A 289 -9.19 -22.97 -25.43
C ASP A 289 -10.35 -22.04 -25.02
N PHE A 290 -11.29 -21.88 -25.93
CA PHE A 290 -12.43 -20.96 -25.76
C PHE A 290 -13.34 -21.38 -24.60
N ALA A 291 -13.57 -22.69 -24.41
CA ALA A 291 -14.46 -23.18 -23.36
C ALA A 291 -13.94 -22.85 -21.95
N ARG A 292 -12.64 -23.07 -21.67
CA ARG A 292 -12.06 -22.69 -20.38
C ARG A 292 -11.93 -21.18 -20.23
N SER A 293 -11.66 -20.47 -21.33
CA SER A 293 -11.65 -19.00 -21.34
C SER A 293 -12.99 -18.42 -20.87
N ASP A 294 -14.09 -18.87 -21.47
CA ASP A 294 -15.44 -18.37 -21.15
C ASP A 294 -15.81 -18.69 -19.69
N PHE A 295 -15.45 -19.87 -19.18
CA PHE A 295 -15.58 -20.20 -17.75
C PHE A 295 -14.88 -19.18 -16.85
N HIS A 296 -13.63 -18.82 -17.14
CA HIS A 296 -12.90 -17.87 -16.31
C HIS A 296 -13.44 -16.43 -16.43
N TYR A 297 -13.95 -16.03 -17.59
CA TYR A 297 -14.67 -14.74 -17.69
C TYR A 297 -15.95 -14.72 -16.85
N ASP A 298 -16.72 -15.81 -16.85
CA ASP A 298 -17.92 -15.93 -16.03
C ASP A 298 -17.58 -15.91 -14.53
N GLU A 299 -16.52 -16.60 -14.13
CA GLU A 299 -16.04 -16.56 -12.75
C GLU A 299 -15.58 -15.15 -12.34
N ALA A 300 -14.88 -14.40 -13.19
CA ALA A 300 -14.50 -13.02 -12.90
C ALA A 300 -15.72 -12.13 -12.60
N VAL A 301 -16.81 -12.31 -13.35
CA VAL A 301 -18.10 -11.62 -13.10
C VAL A 301 -18.75 -12.11 -11.81
N ARG A 302 -18.69 -13.41 -11.53
CA ARG A 302 -19.29 -14.02 -10.34
C ARG A 302 -18.62 -13.57 -9.05
N VAL A 303 -17.28 -13.54 -9.01
CA VAL A 303 -16.52 -13.20 -7.79
C VAL A 303 -16.53 -11.71 -7.49
N ALA A 304 -16.67 -10.86 -8.52
CA ALA A 304 -16.70 -9.41 -8.38
C ALA A 304 -17.86 -8.79 -9.18
N PRO A 305 -19.12 -8.98 -8.76
CA PRO A 305 -20.29 -8.56 -9.52
C PRO A 305 -20.46 -7.04 -9.64
N ARG A 306 -19.67 -6.27 -8.89
CA ARG A 306 -19.63 -4.80 -8.92
C ARG A 306 -18.35 -4.25 -9.53
N ASP A 307 -17.47 -5.11 -10.04
CA ASP A 307 -16.27 -4.70 -10.78
C ASP A 307 -16.58 -4.77 -12.28
N PRO A 308 -16.43 -3.67 -13.04
CA PRO A 308 -16.67 -3.64 -14.48
C PRO A 308 -15.66 -4.47 -15.28
N VAL A 309 -14.50 -4.84 -14.71
CA VAL A 309 -13.44 -5.54 -15.43
C VAL A 309 -13.91 -6.91 -15.95
N GLY A 310 -14.62 -7.70 -15.15
CA GLY A 310 -15.15 -8.99 -15.60
C GLY A 310 -16.08 -8.85 -16.82
N PRO A 311 -17.18 -8.07 -16.71
CA PRO A 311 -18.10 -7.82 -17.82
C PRO A 311 -17.40 -7.22 -19.05
N LEU A 312 -16.48 -6.27 -18.86
CA LEU A 312 -15.73 -5.62 -19.95
C LEU A 312 -14.97 -6.64 -20.80
N TRP A 313 -14.18 -7.50 -20.17
CA TRP A 313 -13.39 -8.47 -20.91
C TRP A 313 -14.23 -9.62 -21.47
N ARG A 314 -15.31 -10.02 -20.78
CA ARG A 314 -16.28 -10.98 -21.33
C ARG A 314 -16.99 -10.43 -22.57
N ALA A 315 -17.37 -9.14 -22.57
CA ALA A 315 -17.98 -8.49 -23.71
C ALA A 315 -17.07 -8.49 -24.94
N ARG A 316 -15.79 -8.17 -24.76
CA ARG A 316 -14.76 -8.27 -25.82
C ARG A 316 -14.67 -9.68 -26.39
N ALA A 317 -14.62 -10.69 -25.52
CA ALA A 317 -14.54 -12.09 -25.92
C ALA A 317 -15.78 -12.56 -26.68
N ARG A 318 -16.98 -12.22 -26.19
CA ARG A 318 -18.27 -12.53 -26.83
C ARG A 318 -18.41 -11.85 -28.19
N LYS A 319 -18.08 -10.56 -28.28
CA LYS A 319 -18.04 -9.81 -29.55
C LYS A 319 -17.12 -10.49 -30.56
N ALA A 320 -15.91 -10.87 -30.15
CA ALA A 320 -14.97 -11.58 -31.01
C ALA A 320 -15.46 -12.98 -31.43
N ALA A 321 -16.32 -13.62 -30.63
CA ALA A 321 -16.96 -14.90 -30.96
C ALA A 321 -18.24 -14.75 -31.79
N GLY A 322 -18.71 -13.52 -32.05
CA GLY A 322 -19.97 -13.26 -32.77
C GLY A 322 -21.23 -13.30 -31.90
N ASP A 323 -21.10 -13.51 -30.58
CA ASP A 323 -22.21 -13.36 -29.63
C ASP A 323 -22.44 -11.87 -29.34
N LEU A 324 -23.04 -11.19 -30.31
CA LEU A 324 -23.32 -9.75 -30.24
C LEU A 324 -24.37 -9.42 -29.17
N VAL A 325 -25.33 -10.33 -28.94
CA VAL A 325 -26.39 -10.14 -27.94
C VAL A 325 -25.81 -10.21 -26.53
N GLY A 326 -25.00 -11.23 -26.23
CA GLY A 326 -24.32 -11.35 -24.95
C GLY A 326 -23.29 -10.25 -24.73
N ALA A 327 -22.56 -9.83 -25.77
CA ALA A 327 -21.66 -8.70 -25.70
C ALA A 327 -22.39 -7.39 -25.37
N GLN A 328 -23.53 -7.12 -26.02
CA GLN A 328 -24.35 -5.94 -25.74
C GLN A 328 -24.83 -5.90 -24.29
N ALA A 329 -25.27 -7.02 -23.73
CA ALA A 329 -25.68 -7.11 -22.33
C ALA A 329 -24.51 -6.81 -21.38
N ASP A 330 -23.31 -7.34 -21.67
CA ASP A 330 -22.13 -7.05 -20.86
C ASP A 330 -21.67 -5.59 -20.99
N TRP A 331 -21.73 -4.97 -22.17
CA TRP A 331 -21.44 -3.55 -22.34
C TRP A 331 -22.41 -2.66 -21.56
N GLN A 332 -23.70 -3.00 -21.55
CA GLN A 332 -24.70 -2.31 -20.73
C GLN A 332 -24.34 -2.43 -19.24
N ARG A 333 -23.94 -3.63 -18.80
CA ARG A 333 -23.49 -3.87 -17.42
C ARG A 333 -22.26 -3.04 -17.07
N VAL A 334 -21.30 -2.89 -18.00
CA VAL A 334 -20.15 -2.00 -17.80
C VAL A 334 -20.61 -0.56 -17.62
N LEU A 335 -21.57 -0.05 -18.40
CA LEU A 335 -22.09 1.31 -18.25
C LEU A 335 -22.93 1.53 -16.98
N GLU A 336 -23.58 0.49 -16.46
CA GLU A 336 -24.23 0.56 -15.14
C GLU A 336 -23.21 0.75 -14.02
N LEU A 337 -22.03 0.15 -14.14
CA LEU A 337 -20.96 0.21 -13.15
C LEU A 337 -20.04 1.43 -13.35
N GLU A 338 -19.76 1.78 -14.60
CA GLU A 338 -18.94 2.91 -15.04
C GLU A 338 -19.65 3.68 -16.16
N PRO A 339 -20.53 4.65 -15.83
CA PRO A 339 -21.32 5.40 -16.83
C PRO A 339 -20.50 6.16 -17.88
N HIS A 340 -19.24 6.44 -17.57
CA HIS A 340 -18.30 7.18 -18.42
C HIS A 340 -17.29 6.27 -19.13
N ASN A 341 -17.44 4.94 -19.10
CA ASN A 341 -16.54 4.02 -19.79
C ASN A 341 -16.60 4.26 -21.32
N ALA A 342 -15.53 4.80 -21.89
CA ALA A 342 -15.50 5.25 -23.28
C ALA A 342 -15.69 4.11 -24.28
N GLU A 343 -15.12 2.94 -23.99
CA GLU A 343 -15.22 1.76 -24.86
C GLU A 343 -16.65 1.23 -24.90
N ALA A 344 -17.26 0.98 -23.74
CA ALA A 344 -18.63 0.46 -23.70
C ALA A 344 -19.65 1.42 -24.35
N ARG A 345 -19.45 2.75 -24.24
CA ARG A 345 -20.28 3.74 -24.96
C ARG A 345 -20.11 3.65 -26.47
N ALA A 346 -18.87 3.56 -26.95
CA ALA A 346 -18.58 3.44 -28.37
C ALA A 346 -19.17 2.15 -28.96
N GLU A 347 -19.02 1.04 -28.24
CA GLU A 347 -19.58 -0.28 -28.62
C GLU A 347 -21.12 -0.29 -28.66
N LEU A 348 -21.77 0.57 -27.87
CA LEU A 348 -23.23 0.74 -27.85
C LEU A 348 -23.73 1.91 -28.73
N GLY A 349 -22.86 2.59 -29.47
CA GLY A 349 -23.23 3.71 -30.35
C GLY A 349 -23.71 4.96 -29.60
N LEU A 350 -23.29 5.15 -28.36
CA LEU A 350 -23.63 6.32 -27.54
C LEU A 350 -22.59 7.44 -27.75
N SER A 351 -23.03 8.68 -27.91
CA SER A 351 -22.13 9.83 -28.08
C SER A 351 -21.23 10.05 -26.84
N ALA A 352 -20.06 10.68 -27.03
CA ALA A 352 -19.16 11.03 -25.92
C ALA A 352 -19.90 11.92 -24.88
N PRO A 353 -19.56 11.81 -23.59
CA PRO A 353 -20.14 12.64 -22.54
C PRO A 353 -19.84 14.13 -22.71
#